data_AF-A0A8B6HFD7-F1
#
_entry.id   AF-A0A8B6HFD7-F1
#
_cell.length_a   1.000
_cell.length_b   1.000
_cell.length_c   1.000
_cell.angle_alpha   90.00
_cell.angle_beta   90.00
_cell.angle_gamma   90.00
#
_symmetry.space_group_name_H-M   'P 1'
#
loop_
_entity.id
_entity.type
_entity.pdbx_description
1 polymer ?
#
loop_
_entity_poly.entity_id
_entity_poly.type
_entity_poly.pdbx_seq_one_letter_code
_entity_poly.pdbx_strand_id
1 'polypeptide(L)'
;MTPIVFFVSFILLTQSAVVQTAGQTCEDIDTSICTKLGQIYSGFCNDSCISKLCRRSCGMCPVKCYECHEVDEPRLCTNVTQCPDIDHYCFATRSFADNFKKIYKLGCAPKSICKENFGSPGKRDLRVDAACCSDDQCNNRFPEEIQGSSYTTSTKEPTETSSTIKECQNIDEDICTRIAALYPGFCINESCAAAKLCPRMCRQCFRCYSCNEVDNVKDCNVTALCQGTKQCFSMETLSMDDLRPVIRLGCMETKTCQRFTASPGIIFGKRQSLQPKGGCCHSDLCNHNLASSLTTQKTIPTPSPTTTTATPRPTVNSCNLNFQSQCPTGYIAHNNFCYLFGTVSMSWNDAKNYCTSHCGSLIDFVSDNEMGHTMRYFLRYGPGHLHIDGSYWSAATTHLGSVWVWDSTGKHLTSDFTHDLGTTRFGQCGSVHHHLESTSCASRFPPACKTTIRSG
;
A
#
# COMPACT_ATOMS: atom_id res chain seq x y z
N MET A 1 -10.19 33.16 -60.60
CA MET A 1 -8.84 32.84 -60.11
C MET A 1 -8.60 33.65 -58.85
N THR A 2 -8.57 32.95 -57.73
CA THR A 2 -8.47 33.42 -56.34
C THR A 2 -7.01 33.58 -55.92
N PRO A 3 -6.69 34.50 -54.99
CA PRO A 3 -5.62 34.28 -54.03
C PRO A 3 -6.24 34.02 -52.65
N ILE A 4 -5.86 32.89 -52.07
CA ILE A 4 -6.25 32.43 -50.74
C ILE A 4 -5.36 33.15 -49.71
N VAL A 5 -5.98 33.93 -48.82
CA VAL A 5 -5.32 34.48 -47.63
C VAL A 5 -5.68 33.55 -46.45
N PHE A 6 -4.71 32.80 -45.95
CA PHE A 6 -4.86 31.96 -44.76
C PHE A 6 -4.80 32.84 -43.50
N PHE A 7 -5.97 33.06 -42.88
CA PHE A 7 -6.05 33.49 -41.48
C PHE A 7 -5.97 32.25 -40.59
N VAL A 8 -4.85 32.05 -39.90
CA VAL A 8 -4.72 31.05 -38.84
C VAL A 8 -5.15 31.69 -37.53
N SER A 9 -6.38 31.42 -37.11
CA SER A 9 -6.89 31.78 -35.78
C SER A 9 -6.33 30.81 -34.74
N PHE A 10 -5.44 31.29 -33.85
CA PHE A 10 -5.03 30.56 -32.66
C PHE A 10 -6.17 30.62 -31.62
N ILE A 11 -6.89 29.51 -31.45
CA ILE A 11 -7.81 29.31 -30.34
C ILE A 11 -6.99 28.89 -29.12
N LEU A 12 -6.73 29.83 -28.21
CA LEU A 12 -6.22 29.55 -26.87
C LEU A 12 -7.35 28.94 -26.04
N LEU A 13 -7.40 27.60 -25.96
CA LEU A 13 -8.21 26.89 -24.98
C LEU A 13 -7.50 27.00 -23.61
N THR A 14 -7.88 28.01 -22.82
CA THR A 14 -7.55 28.04 -21.39
C THR A 14 -8.42 26.98 -20.70
N GLN A 15 -7.85 25.81 -20.42
CA GLN A 15 -8.43 24.90 -19.44
C GLN A 15 -8.32 25.56 -18.07
N SER A 16 -9.44 26.05 -17.56
CA SER A 16 -9.57 26.41 -16.16
C SER A 16 -9.42 25.13 -15.34
N ALA A 17 -8.21 24.85 -14.87
CA ALA A 17 -8.00 23.95 -13.75
C ALA A 17 -8.70 24.59 -12.55
N VAL A 18 -9.90 24.10 -12.23
CA VAL A 18 -10.54 24.40 -10.96
C VAL A 18 -9.62 23.79 -9.89
N VAL A 19 -8.78 24.64 -9.31
CA VAL A 19 -8.12 24.34 -8.04
C VAL A 19 -9.24 24.23 -7.02
N GLN A 20 -9.73 23.00 -6.81
CA GLN A 20 -10.58 22.72 -5.67
C GLN A 20 -9.74 22.89 -4.41
N THR A 21 -9.91 24.03 -3.76
CA THR A 21 -9.52 24.21 -2.36
C THR A 21 -10.19 23.12 -1.54
N ALA A 22 -9.41 22.41 -0.73
CA ALA A 22 -9.85 21.33 0.14
C ALA A 22 -10.89 21.78 1.18
N GLY A 23 -12.15 21.90 0.75
CA GLY A 23 -13.28 21.66 1.63
C GLY A 23 -13.37 20.14 1.78
N GLN A 24 -13.14 19.63 3.00
CA GLN A 24 -13.30 18.21 3.30
C GLN A 24 -14.70 17.76 2.86
N THR A 25 -14.77 17.05 1.74
CA THR A 25 -15.99 16.38 1.30
C THR A 25 -16.45 15.44 2.42
N CYS A 26 -17.70 15.56 2.86
CA CYS A 26 -18.26 14.62 3.84
C CYS A 26 -18.60 13.31 3.13
N GLU A 27 -17.56 12.52 2.94
CA GLU A 27 -17.61 11.22 2.26
C GLU A 27 -16.77 10.22 3.05
N ASP A 28 -17.03 8.95 2.80
CA ASP A 28 -16.20 7.86 3.31
C ASP A 28 -14.89 7.79 2.52
N ILE A 29 -13.81 7.33 3.17
CA ILE A 29 -12.55 6.99 2.51
C ILE A 29 -12.80 5.94 1.42
N ASP A 30 -13.66 4.97 1.74
CA ASP A 30 -14.26 4.04 0.81
C ASP A 30 -15.40 3.28 1.50
N THR A 31 -16.56 3.22 0.87
CA THR A 31 -17.77 2.61 1.44
C THR A 31 -17.61 1.13 1.80
N SER A 32 -16.85 0.36 1.02
CA SER A 32 -16.63 -1.07 1.31
C SER A 32 -15.64 -1.28 2.46
N ILE A 33 -14.61 -0.42 2.60
CA ILE A 33 -13.75 -0.40 3.79
C ILE A 33 -14.58 -0.08 5.03
N CYS A 34 -15.40 0.98 4.99
CA CYS A 34 -16.20 1.40 6.12
C CYS A 34 -17.26 0.36 6.53
N THR A 35 -17.86 -0.32 5.55
CA THR A 35 -18.78 -1.44 5.80
C THR A 35 -18.08 -2.60 6.51
N LYS A 36 -16.90 -3.02 6.02
CA LYS A 36 -16.13 -4.12 6.62
C LYS A 36 -15.63 -3.74 8.02
N LEU A 37 -15.17 -2.49 8.21
CA LEU A 37 -14.76 -1.97 9.53
C LEU A 37 -15.91 -2.00 10.53
N GLY A 38 -17.12 -1.60 10.13
CA GLY A 38 -18.32 -1.67 10.98
C GLY A 38 -18.68 -3.10 11.44
N GLN A 39 -18.26 -4.13 10.69
CA GLN A 39 -18.48 -5.53 11.03
C GLN A 39 -17.43 -6.09 11.99
N ILE A 40 -16.16 -5.71 11.81
CA ILE A 40 -15.04 -6.31 12.54
C ILE A 40 -14.56 -5.48 13.74
N TYR A 41 -14.97 -4.21 13.82
CA TYR A 41 -14.52 -3.28 14.86
C TYR A 41 -15.69 -2.72 15.67
N SER A 42 -15.86 -3.26 16.88
CA SER A 42 -16.93 -2.82 17.78
C SER A 42 -16.73 -1.37 18.22
N GLY A 43 -17.76 -0.54 18.08
CA GLY A 43 -17.66 0.88 18.46
C GLY A 43 -16.85 1.72 17.46
N PHE A 44 -16.64 1.23 16.24
CA PHE A 44 -15.99 1.92 15.14
C PHE A 44 -16.37 3.40 14.97
N CYS A 45 -17.66 3.73 15.02
CA CYS A 45 -18.12 5.12 14.89
C CYS A 45 -17.95 5.98 16.14
N ASN A 46 -17.67 5.35 17.30
CA ASN A 46 -17.36 6.07 18.54
C ASN A 46 -15.87 6.41 18.65
N ASP A 47 -15.00 5.75 17.86
CA ASP A 47 -13.57 6.04 17.84
C ASP A 47 -13.30 7.29 17.00
N SER A 48 -12.92 8.38 17.65
CA SER A 48 -12.69 9.69 17.02
C SER A 48 -11.55 9.71 16.00
N CYS A 49 -10.64 8.73 16.04
CA CYS A 49 -9.58 8.60 15.04
C CYS A 49 -10.08 7.89 13.78
N ILE A 50 -11.02 6.96 13.92
CA ILE A 50 -11.46 6.10 12.82
C ILE A 50 -12.75 6.63 12.19
N SER A 51 -13.69 7.16 12.96
CA SER A 51 -14.97 7.68 12.46
C SER A 51 -14.81 8.79 11.42
N LYS A 52 -13.74 9.57 11.50
CA LYS A 52 -13.40 10.62 10.52
C LYS A 52 -13.08 10.10 9.12
N LEU A 53 -12.63 8.85 9.02
CA LEU A 53 -12.39 8.17 7.73
C LEU A 53 -13.70 7.72 7.09
N CYS A 54 -14.77 7.55 7.87
CA CYS A 54 -16.00 6.89 7.44
C CYS A 54 -17.21 7.68 7.88
N ARG A 55 -17.20 8.98 7.57
CA ARG A 55 -18.18 9.95 8.08
C ARG A 55 -19.60 9.62 7.63
N ARG A 56 -19.79 9.19 6.38
CA ARG A 56 -21.11 8.86 5.84
C ARG A 56 -21.62 7.57 6.45
N SER A 57 -20.78 6.54 6.50
CA SER A 57 -21.09 5.28 7.19
C SER A 57 -21.40 5.45 8.69
N CYS A 58 -20.83 6.48 9.33
CA CYS A 58 -21.11 6.82 10.73
C CYS A 58 -22.24 7.85 10.93
N GLY A 59 -22.97 8.23 9.88
CA GLY A 59 -24.08 9.19 9.98
C GLY A 59 -23.63 10.61 10.35
N MET A 60 -22.38 10.95 10.09
CA MET A 60 -21.77 12.26 10.36
C MET A 60 -21.85 13.21 9.16
N CYS A 61 -22.61 12.85 8.13
CA CYS A 61 -22.79 13.65 6.92
C CYS A 61 -24.24 14.07 6.73
N PRO A 62 -24.50 15.31 6.26
CA PRO A 62 -25.82 15.69 5.79
C PRO A 62 -26.26 14.78 4.63
N VAL A 63 -27.51 14.34 4.68
CA VAL A 63 -28.11 13.49 3.65
C VAL A 63 -28.42 14.30 2.39
N LYS A 64 -28.34 13.66 1.22
CA LYS A 64 -28.77 14.23 -0.06
C LYS A 64 -30.18 13.74 -0.36
N CYS A 65 -31.13 14.62 -0.62
CA CYS A 65 -32.54 14.27 -0.84
C CYS A 65 -33.04 14.80 -2.17
N TYR A 66 -34.07 14.15 -2.73
CA TYR A 66 -34.82 14.75 -3.81
C TYR A 66 -35.64 15.94 -3.27
N GLU A 67 -35.63 17.07 -3.98
CA GLU A 67 -36.29 18.32 -3.56
C GLU A 67 -37.20 18.84 -4.68
N CYS A 68 -38.50 18.63 -4.52
CA CYS A 68 -39.53 19.08 -5.46
C CYS A 68 -40.78 19.53 -4.70
N HIS A 69 -41.34 20.67 -5.10
CA HIS A 69 -42.51 21.25 -4.44
C HIS A 69 -43.84 20.68 -4.95
N GLU A 70 -43.91 20.27 -6.22
CA GLU A 70 -45.10 19.65 -6.83
C GLU A 70 -44.69 18.68 -7.95
N VAL A 71 -44.91 17.38 -7.74
CA VAL A 71 -44.76 16.34 -8.77
C VAL A 71 -45.94 15.39 -8.73
N ASP A 72 -46.31 14.84 -9.89
CA ASP A 72 -47.41 13.86 -10.00
C ASP A 72 -47.06 12.54 -9.31
N GLU A 73 -45.78 12.16 -9.36
CA GLU A 73 -45.23 10.99 -8.67
C GLU A 73 -43.84 11.33 -8.11
N PRO A 74 -43.44 10.79 -6.94
CA PRO A 74 -42.11 11.00 -6.36
C PRO A 74 -40.97 10.66 -7.32
N ARG A 75 -41.15 9.61 -8.13
CA ARG A 75 -40.20 9.10 -9.13
C ARG A 75 -39.85 10.07 -10.25
N LEU A 76 -40.69 11.10 -10.44
CA LEU A 76 -40.47 12.13 -11.45
C LEU A 76 -39.61 13.29 -10.93
N CYS A 77 -39.32 13.35 -9.63
CA CYS A 77 -38.42 14.35 -9.07
C CYS A 77 -36.97 13.98 -9.37
N THR A 78 -36.28 14.80 -10.18
CA THR A 78 -34.87 14.61 -10.51
C THR A 78 -33.93 15.59 -9.81
N ASN A 79 -34.49 16.60 -9.15
CA ASN A 79 -33.71 17.63 -8.46
C ASN A 79 -33.20 17.09 -7.12
N VAL A 80 -31.89 17.14 -6.89
CA VAL A 80 -31.24 16.64 -5.68
C VAL A 80 -30.60 17.80 -4.93
N THR A 81 -30.90 17.92 -3.65
CA THR A 81 -30.29 18.90 -2.75
C THR A 81 -29.58 18.21 -1.60
N GLN A 82 -28.54 18.85 -1.04
CA GLN A 82 -27.96 18.43 0.22
C GLN A 82 -28.69 19.13 1.36
N CYS A 83 -29.09 18.38 2.38
CA CYS A 83 -29.76 18.98 3.54
C CYS A 83 -28.82 19.93 4.31
N PRO A 84 -29.38 20.90 5.07
CA PRO A 84 -28.61 21.95 5.73
C PRO A 84 -27.52 21.42 6.67
N ASP A 85 -27.82 20.36 7.42
CA ASP A 85 -26.93 19.77 8.42
C ASP A 85 -27.27 18.29 8.66
N ILE A 86 -26.55 17.68 9.61
CA ILE A 86 -26.72 16.27 9.99
C ILE A 86 -28.05 15.98 10.69
N ASP A 87 -28.79 16.99 11.13
CA ASP A 87 -30.05 16.88 11.88
C ASP A 87 -31.30 16.95 11.01
N HIS A 88 -31.15 16.55 9.74
CA HIS A 88 -32.23 16.42 8.77
C HIS A 88 -32.40 14.99 8.27
N TYR A 89 -33.62 14.67 7.83
CA TYR A 89 -33.98 13.48 7.06
C TYR A 89 -34.56 13.89 5.71
N CYS A 90 -34.54 12.98 4.75
CA CYS A 90 -35.36 13.13 3.56
C CYS A 90 -36.81 12.83 3.90
N PHE A 91 -37.74 13.57 3.30
CA PHE A 91 -39.17 13.28 3.40
C PHE A 91 -39.81 13.17 2.02
N ALA A 92 -40.91 12.42 1.96
CA ALA A 92 -41.90 12.50 0.90
C ALA A 92 -43.30 12.56 1.54
N THR A 93 -44.16 13.45 1.04
CA THR A 93 -45.53 13.59 1.51
C THR A 93 -46.51 13.75 0.35
N ARG A 94 -47.71 13.18 0.50
CA ARG A 94 -48.82 13.36 -0.42
C ARG A 94 -49.62 14.61 -0.02
N SER A 95 -49.98 15.41 -1.01
CA SER A 95 -50.79 16.61 -0.83
C SER A 95 -51.76 16.80 -2.01
N PHE A 96 -52.46 17.92 -2.03
CA PHE A 96 -53.33 18.33 -3.14
C PHE A 96 -52.94 19.74 -3.58
N ALA A 97 -52.81 19.94 -4.89
CA ALA A 97 -52.66 21.25 -5.49
C ALA A 97 -53.99 22.04 -5.41
N ASP A 98 -53.95 23.33 -5.73
CA ASP A 98 -55.13 24.21 -5.65
C ASP A 98 -56.32 23.75 -6.51
N ASN A 99 -56.05 22.99 -7.57
CA ASN A 99 -57.04 22.36 -8.44
C ASN A 99 -57.53 20.98 -7.93
N PHE A 100 -57.25 20.64 -6.67
CA PHE A 100 -57.52 19.34 -6.05
C PHE A 100 -56.84 18.15 -6.74
N LYS A 101 -55.85 18.38 -7.61
CA LYS A 101 -55.02 17.32 -8.17
C LYS A 101 -54.09 16.81 -7.08
N LYS A 102 -54.00 15.49 -6.92
CA LYS A 102 -53.03 14.85 -6.04
C LYS A 102 -51.61 15.17 -6.53
N ILE A 103 -50.75 15.61 -5.62
CA ILE A 103 -49.34 15.93 -5.86
C ILE A 103 -48.48 15.37 -4.72
N TYR A 104 -47.18 15.30 -4.95
CA TYR A 104 -46.19 14.92 -3.94
C TYR A 104 -45.17 16.04 -3.73
N LYS A 105 -44.77 16.22 -2.47
CA LYS A 105 -43.70 17.13 -2.05
C LYS A 105 -42.57 16.34 -1.42
N LEU A 106 -41.35 16.62 -1.85
CA LEU A 106 -40.13 15.93 -1.45
C LEU A 106 -39.11 16.97 -1.00
N GLY A 107 -38.33 16.64 0.02
CA GLY A 107 -37.23 17.50 0.43
C GLY A 107 -36.55 17.08 1.72
N CYS A 108 -35.92 18.05 2.39
CA CYS A 108 -35.30 17.92 3.70
C CYS A 108 -36.24 18.35 4.83
N ALA A 109 -36.33 17.56 5.90
CA ALA A 109 -37.08 17.89 7.11
C ALA A 109 -36.22 17.69 8.36
N PRO A 110 -36.32 18.57 9.38
CA PRO A 110 -35.62 18.37 10.64
C PRO A 110 -36.00 17.03 11.29
N LYS A 111 -35.02 16.35 11.90
CA LYS A 111 -35.23 15.07 12.59
C LYS A 111 -36.31 15.15 13.68
N SER A 112 -36.42 16.28 14.38
CA SER A 112 -37.47 16.52 15.40
C SER A 112 -38.86 16.46 14.77
N ILE A 113 -39.09 17.23 13.71
CA ILE A 113 -40.35 17.28 12.97
C ILE A 113 -40.73 15.91 12.41
N CYS A 114 -39.76 15.16 11.86
CA CYS A 114 -40.00 13.81 11.38
C CYS A 114 -40.41 12.86 12.51
N LYS A 115 -39.68 12.88 13.63
CA LYS A 115 -39.95 12.00 14.79
C LYS A 115 -41.29 12.30 15.45
N GLU A 116 -41.63 13.59 15.59
CA GLU A 116 -42.85 14.06 16.24
C GLU A 116 -44.11 13.77 15.41
N ASN A 117 -44.05 13.95 14.10
CA ASN A 117 -45.24 13.83 13.24
C ASN A 117 -45.41 12.44 12.59
N PHE A 118 -44.32 11.68 12.42
CA PHE A 118 -44.34 10.44 11.62
C PHE A 118 -43.69 9.25 12.34
N GLY A 119 -43.15 9.43 13.56
CA GLY A 119 -42.40 8.41 14.29
C GLY A 119 -40.93 8.31 13.85
N SER A 120 -40.17 7.42 14.50
CA SER A 120 -38.81 7.10 14.05
C SER A 120 -38.83 6.42 12.68
N PRO A 121 -37.78 6.57 11.83
CA PRO A 121 -37.70 5.89 10.54
C PRO A 121 -38.09 4.41 10.68
N GLY A 122 -39.10 3.97 9.93
CA GLY A 122 -39.60 2.59 9.98
C GLY A 122 -40.78 2.29 10.92
N LYS A 123 -41.32 3.25 11.67
CA LYS A 123 -42.60 3.09 12.39
C LYS A 123 -43.69 3.96 11.77
N ARG A 124 -44.88 3.40 11.49
CA ARG A 124 -46.02 4.14 10.93
C ARG A 124 -46.83 4.78 12.06
N ASP A 125 -47.22 6.04 11.88
CA ASP A 125 -48.46 6.55 12.46
C ASP A 125 -49.48 6.70 11.33
N LEU A 126 -50.67 6.10 11.47
CA LEU A 126 -51.67 5.89 10.40
C LEU A 126 -52.40 7.16 9.95
N ARG A 127 -52.01 8.34 10.45
CA ARG A 127 -52.76 9.60 10.26
C ARG A 127 -52.19 10.56 9.21
N VAL A 128 -50.97 10.36 8.71
CA VAL A 128 -50.38 11.29 7.73
C VAL A 128 -49.75 10.51 6.56
N ASP A 129 -50.10 10.89 5.33
CA ASP A 129 -49.53 10.33 4.09
C ASP A 129 -48.10 10.86 3.82
N ALA A 130 -47.23 10.76 4.83
CA ALA A 130 -45.87 11.25 4.79
C ALA A 130 -44.91 10.24 5.41
N ALA A 131 -43.68 10.21 4.91
CA ALA A 131 -42.64 9.34 5.43
C ALA A 131 -41.27 10.05 5.40
N CYS A 132 -40.42 9.71 6.37
CA CYS A 132 -39.04 10.16 6.44
C CYS A 132 -38.05 8.99 6.38
N CYS A 133 -36.87 9.24 5.83
CA CYS A 133 -35.79 8.26 5.69
C CYS A 133 -34.40 8.92 5.77
N SER A 134 -33.37 8.12 6.06
CA SER A 134 -32.03 8.60 6.42
C SER A 134 -30.93 8.27 5.40
N ASP A 135 -31.25 7.53 4.34
CA ASP A 135 -30.28 7.21 3.28
C ASP A 135 -30.30 8.31 2.21
N ASP A 136 -29.20 8.46 1.47
CA ASP A 136 -29.19 9.39 0.34
C ASP A 136 -30.28 9.00 -0.67
N GLN A 137 -31.03 10.00 -1.11
CA GLN A 137 -32.03 9.91 -2.19
C GLN A 137 -33.14 8.90 -1.91
N CYS A 138 -33.37 8.58 -0.64
CA CYS A 138 -34.33 7.55 -0.22
C CYS A 138 -35.80 7.96 -0.41
N ASN A 139 -36.09 9.25 -0.59
CA ASN A 139 -37.44 9.79 -0.72
C ASN A 139 -38.02 9.68 -2.15
N ASN A 140 -37.42 8.88 -3.03
CA ASN A 140 -37.86 8.67 -4.41
C ASN A 140 -39.00 7.65 -4.59
N ARG A 141 -39.74 7.37 -3.52
CA ARG A 141 -40.80 6.35 -3.50
C ARG A 141 -42.05 6.96 -2.91
N PHE A 142 -43.18 6.29 -3.11
CA PHE A 142 -44.42 6.70 -2.45
C PHE A 142 -44.26 6.64 -0.93
N PRO A 143 -44.86 7.56 -0.15
CA PRO A 143 -44.74 7.56 1.32
C PRO A 143 -45.06 6.20 1.96
N GLU A 144 -46.01 5.47 1.38
CA GLU A 144 -46.40 4.12 1.80
C GLU A 144 -45.32 3.05 1.52
N GLU A 145 -44.47 3.27 0.52
CA GLU A 145 -43.34 2.42 0.10
C GLU A 145 -42.02 2.77 0.81
N ILE A 146 -41.94 3.91 1.50
CA ILE A 146 -40.71 4.36 2.20
C ILE A 146 -40.39 3.50 3.45
N GLN A 147 -41.09 2.38 3.66
CA GLN A 147 -40.72 1.34 4.61
C GLN A 147 -40.16 0.10 3.91
N GLY A 148 -38.84 -0.11 3.99
CA GLY A 148 -38.25 -1.32 3.43
C GLY A 148 -36.72 -1.38 3.27
N SER A 149 -35.93 -0.49 3.87
CA SER A 149 -34.55 -0.81 4.18
C SER A 149 -34.45 -0.99 5.69
N SER A 150 -34.52 -2.25 6.11
CA SER A 150 -34.05 -2.62 7.42
C SER A 150 -32.58 -2.24 7.51
N TYR A 151 -32.27 -1.09 8.11
CA TYR A 151 -31.27 -1.18 9.16
C TYR A 151 -31.92 -2.07 10.21
N THR A 152 -31.60 -3.36 10.17
CA THR A 152 -31.37 -4.05 11.43
C THR A 152 -30.41 -3.16 12.19
N THR A 153 -30.93 -2.24 12.99
CA THR A 153 -30.34 -1.95 14.27
C THR A 153 -30.34 -3.30 14.94
N SER A 154 -29.27 -4.05 14.73
CA SER A 154 -28.94 -5.16 15.60
C SER A 154 -28.63 -4.50 16.94
N THR A 155 -29.69 -4.18 17.66
CA THR A 155 -29.73 -4.32 19.11
C THR A 155 -29.68 -5.83 19.39
N LYS A 156 -28.66 -6.52 18.86
CA LYS A 156 -28.02 -7.53 19.67
C LYS A 156 -27.31 -6.72 20.73
N GLU A 157 -27.97 -6.69 21.89
CA GLU A 157 -27.30 -6.63 23.18
C GLU A 157 -25.89 -7.23 23.02
N PRO A 158 -24.83 -6.45 23.29
CA PRO A 158 -23.48 -6.86 22.96
C PRO A 158 -23.18 -8.14 23.74
N THR A 159 -23.23 -9.26 23.03
CA THR A 159 -22.58 -10.47 23.50
C THR A 159 -21.11 -10.10 23.51
N GLU A 160 -20.58 -9.88 24.70
CA GLU A 160 -19.19 -9.53 24.98
C GLU A 160 -18.25 -10.49 24.23
N THR A 161 -17.95 -10.15 23.00
CA THR A 161 -16.75 -10.62 22.31
C THR A 161 -15.98 -9.35 22.05
N SER A 162 -15.36 -8.87 23.13
CA SER A 162 -14.41 -7.78 23.11
C SER A 162 -13.32 -8.11 22.08
N SER A 163 -13.49 -7.64 20.84
CA SER A 163 -12.42 -7.62 19.85
C SER A 163 -11.48 -6.49 20.24
N THR A 164 -10.74 -6.73 21.32
CA THR A 164 -9.58 -5.94 21.69
C THR A 164 -8.68 -5.88 20.46
N ILE A 165 -8.45 -4.66 19.93
CA ILE A 165 -7.40 -4.42 18.94
C ILE A 165 -6.13 -5.04 19.54
N LYS A 166 -5.66 -6.13 18.94
CA LYS A 166 -4.44 -6.80 19.40
C LYS A 166 -3.30 -5.81 19.23
N GLU A 167 -2.58 -5.57 20.31
CA GLU A 167 -1.48 -4.61 20.33
C GLU A 167 -0.46 -4.95 19.22
N CYS A 168 -0.21 -3.98 18.34
CA CYS A 168 0.66 -4.12 17.18
C CYS A 168 0.27 -5.22 16.16
N GLN A 169 -0.99 -5.24 15.75
CA GLN A 169 -1.45 -6.02 14.61
C GLN A 169 -2.27 -5.14 13.67
N ASN A 170 -2.15 -5.40 12.37
CA ASN A 170 -3.08 -4.81 11.41
C ASN A 170 -4.49 -5.37 11.69
N ILE A 171 -5.50 -4.53 11.58
CA ILE A 171 -6.89 -4.90 11.82
C ILE A 171 -7.36 -5.98 10.84
N ASP A 172 -6.94 -5.84 9.59
CA ASP A 172 -7.18 -6.76 8.48
C ASP A 172 -6.23 -6.37 7.34
N GLU A 173 -5.50 -7.33 6.80
CA GLU A 173 -4.46 -7.06 5.77
C GLU A 173 -5.04 -6.52 4.47
N ASP A 174 -6.25 -6.94 4.09
CA ASP A 174 -6.95 -6.48 2.88
C ASP A 174 -7.44 -5.03 3.06
N ILE A 175 -8.00 -4.69 4.23
CA ILE A 175 -8.34 -3.30 4.57
C ILE A 175 -7.09 -2.41 4.50
N CYS A 176 -5.99 -2.83 5.12
CA CYS A 176 -4.76 -2.05 5.14
C CYS A 176 -4.16 -1.86 3.75
N THR A 177 -4.09 -2.92 2.95
CA THR A 177 -3.58 -2.87 1.57
C THR A 177 -4.44 -1.93 0.71
N ARG A 178 -5.76 -2.00 0.86
CA ARG A 178 -6.69 -1.15 0.09
C ARG A 178 -6.63 0.30 0.52
N ILE A 179 -6.51 0.59 1.82
CA ILE A 179 -6.28 1.95 2.33
C ILE A 179 -4.96 2.50 1.77
N ALA A 180 -3.88 1.72 1.76
CA ALA A 180 -2.59 2.17 1.22
C ALA A 180 -2.65 2.47 -0.29
N ALA A 181 -3.43 1.69 -1.05
CA ALA A 181 -3.62 1.90 -2.48
C ALA A 181 -4.46 3.15 -2.77
N LEU A 182 -5.55 3.38 -2.03
CA LEU A 182 -6.46 4.51 -2.24
C LEU A 182 -5.91 5.81 -1.66
N TYR A 183 -5.12 5.72 -0.58
CA TYR A 183 -4.62 6.86 0.16
C TYR A 183 -3.14 6.70 0.52
N PRO A 184 -2.21 7.03 -0.41
CA PRO A 184 -0.76 6.90 -0.22
C PRO A 184 -0.19 7.69 0.98
N GLY A 185 -0.93 8.67 1.48
CA GLY A 185 -0.58 9.47 2.65
C GLY A 185 -1.11 8.92 3.98
N PHE A 186 -1.82 7.79 4.01
CA PHE A 186 -2.52 7.28 5.20
C PHE A 186 -1.63 7.21 6.45
N CYS A 187 -0.45 6.62 6.31
CA CYS A 187 0.45 6.40 7.45
C CYS A 187 1.03 7.69 8.06
N ILE A 188 0.98 8.81 7.33
CA ILE A 188 1.56 10.10 7.73
C ILE A 188 0.45 11.06 8.14
N ASN A 189 -0.55 11.24 7.26
CA ASN A 189 -1.61 12.22 7.41
C ASN A 189 -2.68 11.77 8.41
N GLU A 190 -2.92 10.46 8.51
CA GLU A 190 -3.91 9.87 9.41
C GLU A 190 -3.22 9.05 10.50
N SER A 191 -2.18 9.63 11.11
CA SER A 191 -1.28 8.93 12.04
C SER A 191 -1.99 8.22 13.20
N CYS A 192 -3.08 8.79 13.73
CA CYS A 192 -3.88 8.13 14.77
C CYS A 192 -4.63 6.90 14.24
N ALA A 193 -5.29 7.01 13.09
CA ALA A 193 -6.00 5.87 12.51
C ALA A 193 -5.03 4.80 12.02
N ALA A 194 -3.89 5.21 11.45
CA ALA A 194 -2.80 4.33 11.07
C ALA A 194 -2.26 3.51 12.26
N ALA A 195 -2.17 4.12 13.45
CA ALA A 195 -1.75 3.43 14.67
C ALA A 195 -2.72 2.34 15.13
N LYS A 196 -4.02 2.58 14.96
CA LYS A 196 -5.07 1.66 15.42
C LYS A 196 -5.41 0.59 14.39
N LEU A 197 -5.48 0.97 13.11
CA LEU A 197 -5.92 0.10 12.03
C LEU A 197 -4.77 -0.68 11.41
N CYS A 198 -3.65 -0.03 11.09
CA CYS A 198 -2.60 -0.65 10.28
C CYS A 198 -1.18 -0.38 10.80
N PRO A 199 -0.90 -0.61 12.10
CA PRO A 199 0.36 -0.19 12.70
C PRO A 199 1.57 -0.93 12.15
N ARG A 200 1.44 -2.19 11.67
CA ARG A 200 2.56 -2.92 11.06
C ARG A 200 2.84 -2.43 9.65
N MET A 201 1.79 -2.23 8.84
CA MET A 201 1.94 -1.68 7.49
C MET A 201 2.57 -0.28 7.54
N CYS A 202 2.12 0.55 8.48
CA CYS A 202 2.63 1.90 8.68
C CYS A 202 3.93 1.97 9.51
N ARG A 203 4.53 0.81 9.84
CA ARG A 203 5.79 0.69 10.60
C ARG A 203 5.78 1.45 11.94
N GLN A 204 4.62 1.59 12.57
CA GLN A 204 4.51 2.17 13.91
C GLN A 204 4.96 1.18 14.99
N CYS A 205 4.96 -0.10 14.66
CA CYS A 205 5.46 -1.16 15.53
C CYS A 205 5.83 -2.41 14.72
N PHE A 206 6.68 -3.25 15.29
CA PHE A 206 7.12 -4.53 14.73
C PHE A 206 7.75 -5.38 15.84
N ARG A 207 7.97 -6.68 15.61
CA ARG A 207 8.66 -7.57 16.55
C ARG A 207 10.10 -7.79 16.14
N CYS A 208 10.95 -8.04 17.12
CA CYS A 208 12.32 -8.46 16.92
C CYS A 208 12.58 -9.72 17.74
N TYR A 209 13.53 -10.55 17.29
CA TYR A 209 14.08 -11.57 18.17
C TYR A 209 14.80 -10.89 19.34
N SER A 210 14.62 -11.41 20.55
CA SER A 210 15.07 -10.76 21.79
C SER A 210 15.62 -11.79 22.76
N CYS A 211 16.93 -12.00 22.73
CA CYS A 211 17.63 -12.93 23.61
C CYS A 211 18.89 -12.25 24.18
N ASN A 212 19.16 -12.52 25.46
CA ASN A 212 20.27 -11.91 26.19
C ASN A 212 21.62 -12.57 25.90
N GLU A 213 21.62 -13.85 25.53
CA GLU A 213 22.83 -14.63 25.25
C GLU A 213 22.47 -15.82 24.35
N VAL A 214 23.03 -15.86 23.15
CA VAL A 214 22.98 -17.03 22.25
C VAL A 214 24.32 -17.17 21.52
N ASP A 215 24.72 -18.40 21.19
CA ASP A 215 25.93 -18.64 20.42
C ASP A 215 25.69 -18.45 18.91
N ASN A 216 24.49 -18.80 18.43
CA ASN A 216 24.03 -18.51 17.08
C ASN A 216 22.75 -17.67 17.09
N VAL A 217 22.68 -16.69 16.19
CA VAL A 217 21.51 -15.79 16.07
C VAL A 217 20.23 -16.55 15.75
N LYS A 218 20.32 -17.67 15.04
CA LYS A 218 19.19 -18.53 14.72
C LYS A 218 18.66 -19.33 15.92
N ASP A 219 19.40 -19.41 17.02
CA ASP A 219 18.96 -20.12 18.24
C ASP A 219 17.96 -19.28 19.05
N CYS A 220 17.87 -17.98 18.78
CA CYS A 220 16.93 -17.10 19.48
C CYS A 220 15.51 -17.23 18.89
N ASN A 221 14.62 -17.90 19.62
CA ASN A 221 13.20 -18.05 19.25
C ASN A 221 12.25 -17.11 20.02
N VAL A 222 12.78 -16.36 20.99
CA VAL A 222 12.00 -15.40 21.78
C VAL A 222 11.87 -14.10 21.02
N THR A 223 10.67 -13.50 21.01
CA THR A 223 10.41 -12.23 20.31
C THR A 223 9.86 -11.19 21.26
N ALA A 224 10.26 -9.93 21.05
CA ALA A 224 9.75 -8.76 21.79
C ALA A 224 9.11 -7.75 20.84
N LEU A 225 8.10 -7.03 21.33
CA LEU A 225 7.45 -5.95 20.60
C LEU A 225 8.29 -4.67 20.70
N CYS A 226 8.62 -4.08 19.56
CA CYS A 226 9.27 -2.79 19.45
C CYS A 226 8.27 -1.74 18.94
N GLN A 227 8.30 -0.56 19.56
CA GLN A 227 7.43 0.57 19.27
C GLN A 227 8.25 1.87 19.21
N GLY A 228 7.70 2.92 18.61
CA GLY A 228 8.31 4.24 18.56
C GLY A 228 9.56 4.28 17.67
N THR A 229 10.66 4.83 18.16
CA THR A 229 11.91 5.04 17.41
C THR A 229 12.90 3.88 17.49
N LYS A 230 12.44 2.72 17.94
CA LYS A 230 13.28 1.51 18.11
C LYS A 230 13.50 0.78 16.78
N GLN A 231 14.52 -0.06 16.74
CA GLN A 231 14.93 -0.94 15.62
C GLN A 231 15.31 -2.31 16.17
N CYS A 232 15.25 -3.36 15.35
CA CYS A 232 15.83 -4.63 15.74
C CYS A 232 17.35 -4.55 15.67
N PHE A 233 18.05 -5.13 16.64
CA PHE A 233 19.51 -5.24 16.60
C PHE A 233 19.99 -6.68 16.78
N SER A 234 21.22 -6.92 16.33
CA SER A 234 22.03 -8.10 16.67
C SER A 234 23.46 -7.64 16.87
N MET A 235 24.10 -8.01 17.99
CA MET A 235 25.48 -7.64 18.28
C MET A 235 26.23 -8.72 19.06
N GLU A 236 27.49 -8.92 18.73
CA GLU A 236 28.43 -9.77 19.46
C GLU A 236 28.97 -9.01 20.69
N THR A 237 28.93 -9.66 21.85
CA THR A 237 29.42 -9.19 23.14
C THR A 237 30.18 -10.31 23.85
N LEU A 238 30.73 -10.07 25.03
CA LEU A 238 31.29 -11.13 25.86
C LEU A 238 30.28 -11.56 26.92
N SER A 239 30.16 -12.85 27.17
CA SER A 239 29.42 -13.38 28.31
C SER A 239 30.08 -12.88 29.60
N MET A 240 29.26 -12.56 30.59
CA MET A 240 29.76 -12.06 31.89
C MET A 240 30.34 -13.18 32.76
N ASP A 241 30.00 -14.43 32.48
CA ASP A 241 30.37 -15.57 33.31
C ASP A 241 31.74 -16.14 32.93
N ASP A 242 32.04 -16.24 31.63
CA ASP A 242 33.24 -16.92 31.13
C ASP A 242 33.99 -16.17 30.03
N LEU A 243 33.60 -14.92 29.74
CA LEU A 243 34.22 -14.05 28.73
C LEU A 243 34.23 -14.64 27.31
N ARG A 244 33.36 -15.63 27.02
CA ARG A 244 33.21 -16.15 25.65
C ARG A 244 32.39 -15.18 24.79
N PRO A 245 32.63 -15.10 23.46
CA PRO A 245 31.82 -14.28 22.57
C PRO A 245 30.40 -14.86 22.47
N VAL A 246 29.40 -14.00 22.68
CA VAL A 246 27.98 -14.33 22.64
C VAL A 246 27.18 -13.24 21.93
N ILE A 247 26.03 -13.59 21.39
CA ILE A 247 25.21 -12.67 20.60
C ILE A 247 23.99 -12.21 21.41
N ARG A 248 23.73 -10.91 21.37
CA ARG A 248 22.55 -10.26 21.95
C ARG A 248 21.64 -9.76 20.85
N LEU A 249 20.34 -9.97 21.03
CA LEU A 249 19.30 -9.53 20.11
C LEU A 249 18.21 -8.78 20.89
N GLY A 250 17.54 -7.83 20.24
CA GLY A 250 16.37 -7.17 20.83
C GLY A 250 15.97 -5.89 20.10
N CYS A 251 15.31 -4.99 20.83
CA CYS A 251 14.99 -3.64 20.38
C CYS A 251 16.07 -2.64 20.85
N MET A 252 16.52 -1.76 19.97
CA MET A 252 17.46 -0.68 20.31
C MET A 252 16.95 0.64 19.74
N GLU A 253 17.17 1.75 20.44
CA GLU A 253 16.87 3.08 19.92
C GLU A 253 17.68 3.38 18.65
N THR A 254 17.03 3.98 17.65
CA THR A 254 17.66 4.36 16.37
C THR A 254 18.97 5.13 16.59
N LYS A 255 18.98 6.10 17.52
CA LYS A 255 20.17 6.92 17.83
C LYS A 255 21.30 6.10 18.44
N THR A 256 20.98 5.10 19.26
CA THR A 256 21.98 4.20 19.88
C THR A 256 22.57 3.28 18.82
N CYS A 257 21.73 2.73 17.94
CA CYS A 257 22.19 1.92 16.83
C CYS A 257 23.13 2.67 15.88
N GLN A 258 22.78 3.92 15.54
CA GLN A 258 23.60 4.77 14.69
C GLN A 258 24.98 5.01 15.30
N ARG A 259 25.10 5.25 16.60
CA ARG A 259 26.40 5.45 17.27
C ARG A 259 27.29 4.20 17.23
N PHE A 260 26.67 3.04 17.42
CA PHE A 260 27.36 1.76 17.41
C PHE A 260 27.87 1.39 16.01
N THR A 261 27.01 1.56 14.99
CA THR A 261 27.35 1.25 13.59
C THR A 261 28.25 2.31 12.94
N ALA A 262 28.21 3.55 13.41
CA ALA A 262 29.00 4.65 12.86
C ALA A 262 30.39 4.81 13.48
N SER A 263 30.79 4.01 14.48
CA SER A 263 32.11 4.13 15.11
C SER A 263 33.21 3.56 14.20
N PRO A 264 34.05 4.39 13.55
CA PRO A 264 35.30 3.91 12.99
C PRO A 264 36.24 3.72 14.17
N GLY A 265 36.95 2.60 14.26
CA GLY A 265 38.00 2.44 15.26
C GLY A 265 38.96 3.62 15.19
N ILE A 266 38.95 4.49 16.20
CA ILE A 266 39.92 5.59 16.30
C ILE A 266 41.29 4.94 16.59
N ILE A 267 42.21 5.08 15.64
CA ILE A 267 43.59 4.61 15.74
C ILE A 267 44.40 5.64 16.51
N PHE A 268 44.97 5.26 17.65
CA PHE A 268 46.34 5.61 18.03
C PHE A 268 46.89 4.52 18.97
N GLY A 269 47.95 3.84 18.52
CA GLY A 269 48.66 2.80 19.27
C GLY A 269 48.21 1.37 18.94
N LYS A 270 49.17 0.53 18.58
CA LYS A 270 49.01 -0.88 18.19
C LYS A 270 48.14 -1.70 19.18
N ARG A 271 46.87 -1.94 18.83
CA ARG A 271 46.07 -3.13 19.16
C ARG A 271 44.95 -3.25 18.12
N GLN A 272 44.66 -4.46 17.65
CA GLN A 272 43.63 -4.74 16.63
C GLN A 272 42.32 -4.02 16.96
N SER A 273 41.78 -3.30 15.99
CA SER A 273 40.48 -2.63 16.06
C SER A 273 39.38 -3.66 16.32
N LEU A 274 38.90 -3.74 17.55
CA LEU A 274 37.70 -4.50 17.90
C LEU A 274 36.49 -3.65 17.47
N GLN A 275 36.15 -3.66 16.18
CA GLN A 275 34.85 -3.16 15.75
C GLN A 275 33.80 -4.12 16.32
N PRO A 276 32.80 -3.63 17.07
CA PRO A 276 31.82 -4.53 17.61
C PRO A 276 30.96 -5.07 16.45
N LYS A 277 30.99 -6.39 16.29
CA LYS A 277 30.35 -7.04 15.15
C LYS A 277 28.85 -7.08 15.38
N GLY A 278 28.07 -6.40 14.54
CA GLY A 278 26.62 -6.33 14.68
C GLY A 278 25.98 -5.30 13.76
N GLY A 279 24.66 -5.14 13.87
CA GLY A 279 23.90 -4.15 13.10
C GLY A 279 22.45 -4.05 13.54
N CYS A 280 21.68 -3.22 12.84
CA CYS A 280 20.25 -3.05 13.08
C CYS A 280 19.46 -3.05 11.78
N CYS A 281 18.16 -3.31 11.88
CA CYS A 281 17.23 -3.40 10.75
C CYS A 281 15.80 -2.99 11.14
N HIS A 282 14.97 -2.74 10.11
CA HIS A 282 13.64 -2.12 10.22
C HIS A 282 12.54 -2.95 9.57
N SER A 283 12.38 -4.20 9.98
CA SER A 283 11.23 -5.02 9.60
C SER A 283 10.95 -6.10 10.65
N ASP A 284 9.79 -6.73 10.57
CA ASP A 284 9.40 -7.79 11.50
C ASP A 284 10.45 -8.91 11.48
N LEU A 285 10.97 -9.25 12.66
CA LEU A 285 11.89 -10.37 12.90
C LEU A 285 13.19 -10.32 12.06
N CYS A 286 13.61 -9.13 11.62
CA CYS A 286 14.69 -8.98 10.66
C CYS A 286 16.09 -9.31 11.22
N ASN A 287 16.27 -9.26 12.55
CA ASN A 287 17.57 -9.37 13.18
C ASN A 287 18.18 -10.78 13.20
N HIS A 288 17.46 -11.77 12.69
CA HIS A 288 18.00 -13.10 12.38
C HIS A 288 18.92 -13.11 11.15
N ASN A 289 18.81 -12.11 10.26
CA ASN A 289 19.53 -12.07 8.99
C ASN A 289 20.75 -11.12 9.04
N LEU A 290 20.93 -10.42 10.16
CA LEU A 290 22.10 -9.56 10.43
C LEU A 290 23.38 -10.37 10.73
N ALA A 291 23.24 -11.67 10.95
CA ALA A 291 24.30 -12.52 11.49
C ALA A 291 25.05 -13.37 10.47
N SER A 292 24.59 -13.40 9.22
CA SER A 292 25.30 -14.10 8.13
C SER A 292 26.66 -13.45 7.81
N SER A 293 26.93 -12.25 8.34
CA SER A 293 28.24 -11.59 8.35
C SER A 293 29.09 -11.88 9.60
N LEU A 294 28.58 -12.63 10.58
CA LEU A 294 29.26 -12.91 11.86
C LEU A 294 29.96 -14.28 11.90
N THR A 295 29.59 -15.21 11.03
CA THR A 295 30.16 -16.56 10.97
C THR A 295 31.33 -16.61 9.99
N THR A 296 32.53 -16.31 10.46
CA THR A 296 33.76 -16.68 9.75
C THR A 296 33.93 -18.20 9.88
N GLN A 297 33.69 -18.95 8.80
CA GLN A 297 34.04 -20.36 8.75
C GLN A 297 35.55 -20.51 8.97
N LYS A 298 35.92 -21.23 10.04
CA LYS A 298 37.27 -21.72 10.29
C LYS A 298 37.62 -22.75 9.22
N THR A 299 38.32 -22.34 8.16
CA THR A 299 38.92 -23.26 7.18
C THR A 299 40.45 -23.18 7.25
N ILE A 300 41.06 -24.37 7.35
CA ILE A 300 42.48 -24.66 7.45
C ILE A 300 43.16 -24.39 6.09
N PRO A 301 44.34 -23.74 6.01
CA PRO A 301 44.96 -23.42 4.73
C PRO A 301 45.70 -24.62 4.13
N THR A 302 45.40 -24.95 2.87
CA THR A 302 46.27 -25.76 1.99
C THR A 302 46.76 -24.83 0.88
N PRO A 303 48.06 -24.79 0.53
CA PRO A 303 48.56 -23.88 -0.48
C PRO A 303 48.41 -24.48 -1.87
N SER A 304 47.82 -23.72 -2.79
CA SER A 304 48.12 -23.85 -4.21
C SER A 304 48.14 -22.44 -4.84
N PRO A 305 49.00 -22.23 -5.86
CA PRO A 305 49.34 -20.90 -6.30
C PRO A 305 48.30 -20.43 -7.32
N THR A 306 47.57 -19.37 -7.01
CA THR A 306 46.80 -18.65 -8.01
C THR A 306 47.19 -17.19 -8.01
N THR A 307 47.77 -16.82 -9.14
CA THR A 307 48.10 -15.48 -9.62
C THR A 307 46.98 -14.49 -9.32
N THR A 308 47.28 -13.51 -8.47
CA THR A 308 46.37 -12.43 -8.08
C THR A 308 46.26 -11.43 -9.22
N THR A 309 45.18 -11.47 -9.99
CA THR A 309 44.70 -10.28 -10.71
C THR A 309 43.65 -9.61 -9.84
N ALA A 310 43.99 -8.46 -9.27
CA ALA A 310 43.13 -7.67 -8.43
C ALA A 310 41.90 -7.18 -9.22
N THR A 311 40.70 -7.48 -8.71
CA THR A 311 39.47 -6.79 -9.12
C THR A 311 38.86 -6.17 -7.84
N PRO A 312 38.54 -4.86 -7.81
CA PRO A 312 38.13 -4.19 -6.60
C PRO A 312 36.68 -4.53 -6.19
N ARG A 313 36.47 -4.73 -4.89
CA ARG A 313 35.19 -4.92 -4.21
C ARG A 313 34.33 -3.63 -4.33
N PRO A 314 33.04 -3.70 -4.73
CA PRO A 314 32.20 -2.52 -4.80
C PRO A 314 31.81 -2.05 -3.39
N THR A 315 32.02 -0.77 -3.17
CA THR A 315 31.63 0.01 -1.99
C THR A 315 30.11 0.15 -1.92
N VAL A 316 29.56 -0.04 -0.71
CA VAL A 316 28.20 0.34 -0.35
C VAL A 316 28.04 1.83 -0.58
N ASN A 317 27.25 2.23 -1.58
CA ASN A 317 26.89 3.63 -1.79
C ASN A 317 25.37 3.79 -1.73
N SER A 318 24.95 4.73 -0.88
CA SER A 318 23.67 5.41 -0.93
C SER A 318 23.27 5.70 -2.37
N CYS A 319 22.03 5.39 -2.77
CA CYS A 319 21.49 5.72 -4.09
C CYS A 319 21.33 7.24 -4.26
N ASN A 320 22.45 7.93 -4.51
CA ASN A 320 22.47 9.31 -4.97
C ASN A 320 22.68 9.28 -6.49
N LEU A 321 21.58 9.24 -7.23
CA LEU A 321 21.59 9.20 -8.69
C LEU A 321 21.78 10.62 -9.25
N ASN A 322 23.03 11.08 -9.28
CA ASN A 322 23.49 12.19 -10.12
C ASN A 322 24.44 11.63 -11.19
N PHE A 323 23.88 11.00 -12.21
CA PHE A 323 24.64 10.62 -13.40
C PHE A 323 24.17 11.48 -14.57
N GLN A 324 24.98 12.47 -14.95
CA GLN A 324 24.85 13.14 -16.23
C GLN A 324 25.14 12.10 -17.33
N SER A 325 24.08 11.60 -17.98
CA SER A 325 24.09 10.87 -19.26
C SER A 325 24.69 9.45 -19.33
N GLN A 326 25.08 8.81 -18.22
CA GLN A 326 25.66 7.46 -18.24
C GLN A 326 25.01 6.51 -17.21
N CYS A 327 24.94 5.22 -17.56
CA CYS A 327 24.41 4.20 -16.66
C CYS A 327 25.34 3.94 -15.46
N PRO A 328 24.79 3.54 -14.30
CA PRO A 328 25.60 3.17 -13.15
C PRO A 328 26.59 2.04 -13.50
N THR A 329 27.71 1.96 -12.78
CA THR A 329 28.71 0.90 -12.99
C THR A 329 28.06 -0.48 -12.95
N GLY A 330 28.27 -1.28 -14.00
CA GLY A 330 27.68 -2.62 -14.15
C GLY A 330 26.33 -2.67 -14.87
N TYR A 331 25.69 -1.52 -15.10
CA TYR A 331 24.51 -1.41 -15.93
C TYR A 331 24.87 -1.16 -17.40
N ILE A 332 24.04 -1.69 -18.29
CA ILE A 332 24.16 -1.54 -19.73
C ILE A 332 23.08 -0.58 -20.19
N ALA A 333 23.48 0.45 -20.93
CA ALA A 333 22.56 1.40 -21.54
C ALA A 333 21.86 0.75 -22.75
N HIS A 334 20.53 0.86 -22.78
CA HIS A 334 19.73 0.56 -23.95
C HIS A 334 18.51 1.49 -23.96
N ASN A 335 18.36 2.28 -25.03
CA ASN A 335 17.37 3.37 -25.09
C ASN A 335 17.54 4.35 -23.91
N ASN A 336 16.44 4.74 -23.25
CA ASN A 336 16.43 5.67 -22.12
C ASN A 336 16.59 4.97 -20.74
N PHE A 337 16.98 3.70 -20.75
CA PHE A 337 17.07 2.88 -19.56
C PHE A 337 18.43 2.22 -19.41
N CYS A 338 18.73 1.89 -18.17
CA CYS A 338 19.89 1.14 -17.76
C CYS A 338 19.42 -0.20 -17.24
N TYR A 339 20.08 -1.27 -17.67
CA TYR A 339 19.73 -2.62 -17.26
C TYR A 339 20.89 -3.37 -16.64
N LEU A 340 20.61 -4.19 -15.62
CA LEU A 340 21.59 -5.04 -14.94
C LEU A 340 21.01 -6.45 -14.83
N PHE A 341 21.75 -7.45 -15.32
CA PHE A 341 21.36 -8.85 -15.23
C PHE A 341 22.33 -9.56 -14.29
N GLY A 342 21.79 -10.09 -13.20
CA GLY A 342 22.57 -10.87 -12.25
C GLY A 342 22.95 -12.24 -12.80
N THR A 343 23.96 -12.84 -12.19
CA THR A 343 24.46 -14.18 -12.56
C THR A 343 24.10 -15.25 -11.53
N VAL A 344 23.54 -14.85 -10.39
CA VAL A 344 23.23 -15.75 -9.27
C VAL A 344 21.73 -16.00 -9.18
N SER A 345 21.31 -17.26 -9.25
CA SER A 345 19.91 -17.65 -9.14
C SER A 345 19.36 -17.48 -7.72
N MET A 346 18.27 -16.73 -7.59
CA MET A 346 17.68 -16.35 -6.31
C MET A 346 16.15 -16.38 -6.36
N SER A 347 15.49 -16.30 -5.20
CA SER A 347 14.03 -16.19 -5.17
C SER A 347 13.59 -14.86 -5.78
N TRP A 348 12.32 -14.75 -6.18
CA TRP A 348 11.82 -13.50 -6.75
C TRP A 348 11.96 -12.31 -5.78
N ASN A 349 11.71 -12.53 -4.48
CA ASN A 349 11.82 -11.49 -3.46
C ASN A 349 13.29 -11.09 -3.23
N ASP A 350 14.22 -12.04 -3.27
CA ASP A 350 15.65 -11.74 -3.21
C ASP A 350 16.11 -10.97 -4.44
N ALA A 351 15.57 -11.29 -5.63
CA ALA A 351 15.83 -10.58 -6.87
C ALA A 351 15.35 -9.12 -6.83
N LYS A 352 14.16 -8.90 -6.25
CA LYS A 352 13.64 -7.54 -5.98
C LYS A 352 14.56 -6.74 -5.06
N ASN A 353 15.01 -7.35 -3.97
CA ASN A 353 15.95 -6.72 -3.03
C ASN A 353 17.31 -6.46 -3.69
N TYR A 354 17.79 -7.40 -4.52
CA TYR A 354 19.01 -7.25 -5.29
C TYR A 354 18.95 -6.02 -6.21
N CYS A 355 17.91 -5.88 -7.03
CA CYS A 355 17.76 -4.72 -7.90
C CYS A 355 17.66 -3.41 -7.12
N THR A 356 16.92 -3.42 -6.01
CA THR A 356 16.77 -2.24 -5.14
C THR A 356 18.12 -1.80 -4.55
N SER A 357 18.93 -2.76 -4.08
CA SER A 357 20.29 -2.47 -3.57
C SER A 357 21.27 -1.99 -4.65
N HIS A 358 20.93 -2.19 -5.92
CA HIS A 358 21.70 -1.69 -7.07
C HIS A 358 21.03 -0.46 -7.71
N CYS A 359 20.19 0.27 -6.97
CA CYS A 359 19.53 1.50 -7.39
C CYS A 359 18.64 1.34 -8.64
N GLY A 360 18.01 0.18 -8.78
CA GLY A 360 17.02 -0.13 -9.80
C GLY A 360 15.83 -0.88 -9.21
N SER A 361 14.95 -1.32 -10.10
CA SER A 361 13.83 -2.22 -9.78
C SER A 361 13.92 -3.46 -10.66
N LEU A 362 13.15 -4.50 -10.36
CA LEU A 362 13.01 -5.60 -11.32
C LEU A 362 12.46 -5.05 -12.64
N ILE A 363 12.88 -5.64 -13.76
CA ILE A 363 12.56 -5.16 -15.10
C ILE A 363 11.06 -5.24 -15.38
N ASP A 364 10.51 -4.16 -15.92
CA ASP A 364 9.19 -4.09 -16.53
C ASP A 364 9.30 -3.75 -18.02
N PHE A 365 8.21 -4.03 -18.74
CA PHE A 365 8.06 -3.72 -20.15
C PHE A 365 6.70 -3.09 -20.42
N VAL A 366 6.68 -2.15 -21.36
CA VAL A 366 5.45 -1.50 -21.84
C VAL A 366 4.79 -2.32 -22.94
N SER A 367 5.54 -3.14 -23.69
CA SER A 367 5.04 -4.00 -24.76
C SER A 367 5.94 -5.20 -25.03
N ASP A 368 5.40 -6.26 -25.64
CA ASP A 368 6.18 -7.43 -26.08
C ASP A 368 7.31 -7.04 -27.04
N ASN A 369 7.08 -6.02 -27.87
CA ASN A 369 8.09 -5.52 -28.79
C ASN A 369 9.29 -4.92 -28.03
N GLU A 370 9.05 -4.14 -26.97
CA GLU A 370 10.11 -3.63 -26.09
C GLU A 370 10.85 -4.79 -25.43
N MET A 371 10.12 -5.76 -24.88
CA MET A 371 10.70 -6.94 -24.24
C MET A 371 11.62 -7.71 -25.20
N GLY A 372 11.14 -8.02 -26.40
CA GLY A 372 11.90 -8.76 -27.40
C GLY A 372 13.15 -8.02 -27.88
N HIS A 373 13.07 -6.71 -28.11
CA HIS A 373 14.23 -5.90 -28.47
C HIS A 373 15.27 -5.84 -27.34
N THR A 374 14.78 -5.64 -26.11
CA THR A 374 15.60 -5.56 -24.91
C THR A 374 16.34 -6.88 -24.67
N MET A 375 15.62 -8.01 -24.66
CA MET A 375 16.19 -9.34 -24.46
C MET A 375 17.18 -9.72 -25.57
N ARG A 376 16.87 -9.44 -26.84
CA ARG A 376 17.79 -9.70 -27.96
C ARG A 376 19.06 -8.86 -27.87
N TYR A 377 18.94 -7.59 -27.48
CA TYR A 377 20.09 -6.72 -27.26
C TYR A 377 21.00 -7.29 -26.16
N PHE A 378 20.42 -7.76 -25.05
CA PHE A 378 21.19 -8.37 -23.97
C PHE A 378 21.83 -9.70 -24.33
N LEU A 379 21.13 -10.60 -25.02
CA LEU A 379 21.71 -11.87 -25.49
C LEU A 379 22.90 -11.65 -26.45
N ARG A 380 22.92 -10.53 -27.19
CA ARG A 380 23.97 -10.22 -28.17
C ARG A 380 25.12 -9.39 -27.63
N TYR A 381 24.85 -8.45 -26.72
CA TYR A 381 25.82 -7.44 -26.26
C TYR A 381 26.02 -7.40 -24.74
N GLY A 382 25.32 -8.26 -24.00
CA GLY A 382 25.53 -8.41 -22.57
C GLY A 382 26.87 -9.05 -22.21
N PRO A 383 27.36 -8.87 -20.98
CA PRO A 383 28.59 -9.52 -20.51
C PRO A 383 28.46 -11.04 -20.65
N GLY A 384 29.54 -11.71 -21.05
CA GLY A 384 29.62 -13.13 -21.45
C GLY A 384 29.29 -14.19 -20.38
N HIS A 385 28.47 -13.84 -19.38
CA HIS A 385 27.94 -14.71 -18.33
C HIS A 385 26.41 -14.80 -18.34
N LEU A 386 25.74 -14.22 -19.35
CA LEU A 386 24.31 -14.42 -19.51
C LEU A 386 24.03 -15.83 -20.03
N HIS A 387 23.20 -16.59 -19.30
CA HIS A 387 22.81 -17.92 -19.73
C HIS A 387 21.93 -17.78 -20.97
N ILE A 388 22.44 -18.20 -22.12
CA ILE A 388 21.74 -18.18 -23.42
C ILE A 388 20.40 -18.93 -23.32
N ASP A 389 20.31 -19.93 -22.43
CA ASP A 389 19.13 -20.77 -22.19
C ASP A 389 18.40 -20.47 -20.86
N GLY A 390 18.76 -19.39 -20.15
CA GLY A 390 18.27 -19.14 -18.79
C GLY A 390 17.25 -18.01 -18.69
N SER A 391 16.11 -18.26 -18.03
CA SER A 391 15.13 -17.22 -17.70
C SER A 391 15.61 -16.32 -16.57
N TYR A 392 15.20 -15.06 -16.59
CA TYR A 392 15.50 -14.05 -15.58
C TYR A 392 14.25 -13.59 -14.86
N TRP A 393 14.37 -13.13 -13.61
CA TRP A 393 13.25 -12.54 -12.92
C TRP A 393 12.87 -11.17 -13.47
N SER A 394 11.57 -10.99 -13.72
CA SER A 394 10.95 -9.71 -14.06
C SER A 394 10.09 -9.18 -12.90
N ALA A 395 9.59 -7.95 -13.01
CA ALA A 395 8.69 -7.37 -12.02
C ALA A 395 7.26 -7.93 -12.10
N ALA A 396 6.92 -8.78 -13.08
CA ALA A 396 5.57 -9.31 -13.21
C ALA A 396 5.21 -10.22 -12.03
N THR A 397 4.04 -10.03 -11.42
CA THR A 397 3.57 -10.86 -10.32
C THR A 397 2.05 -10.86 -10.17
N THR A 398 1.52 -11.94 -9.61
CA THR A 398 0.16 -12.06 -9.05
C THR A 398 0.18 -12.14 -7.52
N HIS A 399 1.30 -11.80 -6.88
CA HIS A 399 1.41 -11.82 -5.41
C HIS A 399 0.70 -10.63 -4.74
N LEU A 400 0.32 -9.61 -5.53
CA LEU A 400 -0.44 -8.43 -5.09
C LEU A 400 -1.95 -8.51 -5.39
N GLY A 401 -2.43 -9.61 -6.00
CA GLY A 401 -3.84 -9.79 -6.38
C GLY A 401 -4.04 -10.89 -7.42
N SER A 402 -5.27 -11.10 -7.89
CA SER A 402 -5.58 -12.13 -8.90
C SER A 402 -5.22 -11.72 -10.34
N VAL A 403 -4.69 -10.52 -10.56
CA VAL A 403 -4.36 -9.97 -11.89
C VAL A 403 -2.86 -9.72 -11.97
N TRP A 404 -2.26 -10.00 -13.12
CA TRP A 404 -0.85 -9.72 -13.37
C TRP A 404 -0.57 -8.22 -13.36
N VAL A 405 0.42 -7.83 -12.56
CA VAL A 405 0.92 -6.45 -12.47
C VAL A 405 2.45 -6.42 -12.51
N TRP A 406 3.02 -5.32 -12.98
CA TRP A 406 4.44 -5.01 -12.81
C TRP A 406 4.66 -4.40 -11.42
N ASP A 407 5.26 -5.15 -10.49
CA ASP A 407 5.56 -4.68 -9.12
C ASP A 407 6.42 -3.39 -9.10
N SER A 408 7.25 -3.16 -10.11
CA SER A 408 8.07 -1.96 -10.24
C SER A 408 7.28 -0.69 -10.54
N THR A 409 6.12 -0.80 -11.22
CA THR A 409 5.33 0.36 -11.68
C THR A 409 3.90 0.38 -11.15
N GLY A 410 3.40 -0.73 -10.62
CA GLY A 410 2.00 -0.93 -10.24
C GLY A 410 1.03 -1.06 -11.42
N LYS A 411 1.50 -1.02 -12.67
CA LYS A 411 0.64 -1.11 -13.86
C LYS A 411 0.24 -2.56 -14.16
N HIS A 412 -0.98 -2.75 -14.63
CA HIS A 412 -1.42 -4.01 -15.20
C HIS A 412 -0.58 -4.37 -16.43
N LEU A 413 -0.30 -5.66 -16.59
CA LEU A 413 0.29 -6.16 -17.84
C LEU A 413 -0.71 -5.92 -18.99
N THR A 414 -0.21 -5.47 -20.14
CA THR A 414 -1.02 -5.31 -21.34
C THR A 414 -1.49 -6.67 -21.85
N SER A 415 -2.52 -6.67 -22.72
CA SER A 415 -3.04 -7.88 -23.36
C SER A 415 -1.97 -8.71 -24.06
N ASP A 416 -0.90 -8.06 -24.51
CA ASP A 416 0.23 -8.67 -25.22
C ASP A 416 0.89 -9.76 -24.35
N PHE A 417 1.09 -9.47 -23.06
CA PHE A 417 1.73 -10.40 -22.13
C PHE A 417 0.77 -11.43 -21.51
N THR A 418 -0.53 -11.14 -21.44
CA THR A 418 -1.47 -11.96 -20.64
C THR A 418 -1.93 -13.22 -21.36
N HIS A 419 -1.76 -13.31 -22.68
CA HIS A 419 -2.11 -14.49 -23.48
C HIS A 419 -1.27 -15.72 -23.10
N ASP A 420 0.01 -15.52 -22.79
CA ASP A 420 0.99 -16.60 -22.57
C ASP A 420 1.15 -17.00 -21.09
N LEU A 421 0.55 -16.25 -20.15
CA LEU A 421 0.69 -16.47 -18.70
C LEU A 421 -0.35 -17.42 -18.08
N GLY A 422 -1.34 -17.87 -18.86
CA GLY A 422 -2.37 -18.80 -18.42
C GLY A 422 -3.29 -18.30 -17.29
N THR A 423 -4.20 -19.16 -16.83
CA THR A 423 -5.16 -18.81 -15.77
C THR A 423 -4.46 -18.53 -14.44
N THR A 424 -4.72 -17.33 -13.91
CA THR A 424 -4.17 -16.70 -12.70
C THR A 424 -4.28 -17.57 -11.45
N ARG A 425 -3.23 -18.31 -11.12
CA ARG A 425 -3.02 -18.84 -9.76
C ARG A 425 -2.43 -17.74 -8.89
N PHE A 426 -2.94 -17.61 -7.67
CA PHE A 426 -2.44 -16.65 -6.69
C PHE A 426 -0.97 -16.93 -6.35
N GLY A 427 -0.15 -15.89 -6.24
CA GLY A 427 1.24 -16.01 -5.81
C GLY A 427 2.21 -16.58 -6.86
N GLN A 428 2.00 -16.26 -8.14
CA GLN A 428 2.95 -16.52 -9.22
C GLN A 428 3.79 -15.26 -9.51
N CYS A 429 4.97 -15.49 -10.05
CA CYS A 429 5.92 -14.46 -10.45
C CYS A 429 6.36 -14.71 -11.90
N GLY A 430 6.66 -13.63 -12.61
CA GLY A 430 6.98 -13.67 -14.02
C GLY A 430 8.47 -13.78 -14.27
N SER A 431 8.88 -14.82 -14.98
CA SER A 431 10.23 -14.95 -15.53
C SER A 431 10.24 -14.56 -17.00
N VAL A 432 11.32 -13.93 -17.46
CA VAL A 432 11.47 -13.47 -18.85
C VAL A 432 12.68 -14.12 -19.50
N HIS A 433 12.49 -14.60 -20.73
CA HIS A 433 13.54 -15.02 -21.65
C HIS A 433 13.23 -14.49 -23.06
N HIS A 434 12.60 -15.30 -23.93
CA HIS A 434 12.04 -14.84 -25.20
C HIS A 434 10.61 -14.29 -25.08
N HIS A 435 9.87 -14.78 -24.09
CA HIS A 435 8.52 -14.36 -23.73
C HIS A 435 8.43 -14.28 -22.20
N LEU A 436 7.31 -13.78 -21.70
CA LEU A 436 7.04 -13.71 -20.28
C LEU A 436 6.31 -14.98 -19.84
N GLU A 437 6.84 -15.66 -18.83
CA GLU A 437 6.34 -16.94 -18.34
C GLU A 437 5.92 -16.85 -16.86
N SER A 438 4.85 -17.55 -16.50
CA SER A 438 4.41 -17.69 -15.11
C SER A 438 5.16 -18.82 -14.40
N THR A 439 5.69 -18.55 -13.21
CA THR A 439 6.33 -19.57 -12.38
C THR A 439 6.19 -19.27 -10.88
N SER A 440 6.50 -20.25 -10.04
CA SER A 440 6.46 -20.07 -8.58
C SER A 440 7.48 -19.01 -8.15
N CYS A 441 7.08 -18.05 -7.31
CA CYS A 441 7.98 -17.03 -6.77
C CYS A 441 9.15 -17.61 -5.95
N ALA A 442 9.06 -18.88 -5.53
CA ALA A 442 10.12 -19.61 -4.84
C ALA A 442 11.14 -20.27 -5.80
N SER A 443 10.85 -20.30 -7.11
CA SER A 443 11.81 -20.74 -8.13
C SER A 443 13.08 -19.88 -8.08
N ARG A 444 14.18 -20.39 -8.65
CA ARG A 444 15.47 -19.70 -8.61
C ARG A 444 15.91 -19.29 -10.00
N PHE A 445 15.78 -18.00 -10.28
CA PHE A 445 16.28 -17.35 -11.49
C PHE A 445 17.19 -16.18 -11.13
N PRO A 446 18.15 -15.80 -11.98
CA PRO A 446 18.91 -14.58 -11.76
C PRO A 446 18.03 -13.33 -11.95
N PRO A 447 18.34 -12.21 -11.27
CA PRO A 447 17.57 -10.97 -11.37
C PRO A 447 17.83 -10.24 -12.70
N ALA A 448 16.78 -9.66 -13.31
CA ALA A 448 16.94 -8.62 -14.32
C ALA A 448 16.41 -7.30 -13.77
N CYS A 449 17.28 -6.29 -13.72
CA CYS A 449 17.02 -4.99 -13.12
C CYS A 449 16.93 -3.89 -14.18
N LYS A 450 16.09 -2.89 -13.94
CA LYS A 450 15.88 -1.70 -14.79
C LYS A 450 15.92 -0.44 -13.93
N THR A 451 16.58 0.61 -14.43
CA THR A 451 16.58 1.97 -13.86
C THR A 451 16.60 3.01 -14.97
N THR A 452 16.18 4.25 -14.70
CA THR A 452 16.09 5.33 -15.69
C THR A 452 17.38 6.13 -15.81
N ILE A 453 17.73 6.54 -17.04
CA ILE A 453 18.78 7.54 -17.26
C ILE A 453 18.19 8.91 -16.91
N ARG A 454 18.71 9.61 -15.89
CA ARG A 454 18.31 11.00 -15.62
C ARG A 454 18.94 11.92 -16.67
N SER A 455 18.13 12.45 -17.58
CA SER A 455 18.49 13.62 -18.37
C SER A 455 18.51 14.84 -17.45
N GLY A 456 19.70 15.41 -17.25
CA GLY A 456 19.90 16.64 -16.47
C GLY A 456 19.40 17.88 -17.19
#